data_AF-A0A433UDN3-F1
#
_entry.id   AF-A0A433UDN3-F1
#
_cell.length_a   1.000
_cell.length_b   1.000
_cell.length_c   1.000
_cell.angle_alpha   90.00
_cell.angle_beta   90.00
_cell.angle_gamma   90.00
#
_symmetry.space_group_name_H-M   'P 1'
#
loop_
_entity.id
_entity.type
_entity.pdbx_description
1 polymer ?
#
loop_
_entity_poly.entity_id
_entity_poly.type
_entity_poly.pdbx_seq_one_letter_code
_entity_poly.pdbx_strand_id
1 'polypeptide(L)' 'SSLANLSKNVYHAVFRRTSTFVIAVVVMAYPFERAFNVGTERYFRFINKGKFYDDIKSQFGQDGEEE' A
#
# COMPACT_ATOMS: atom_id res chain seq x y z
N SER A 1 -5.72 -24.95 17.44
CA SER A 1 -6.30 -23.61 17.17
C SER A 1 -6.39 -23.41 15.66
N SER A 2 -7.48 -22.82 15.16
CA SER A 2 -7.71 -22.59 13.71
C SER A 2 -6.53 -21.89 13.02
N LEU A 3 -5.91 -20.92 13.71
CA LEU A 3 -4.73 -20.18 13.24
C LEU A 3 -3.51 -21.08 12.98
N ALA A 4 -3.28 -22.08 13.83
CA ALA A 4 -2.16 -23.01 13.69
C ALA A 4 -2.35 -23.99 12.52
N ASN A 5 -3.60 -24.28 12.16
CA ASN A 5 -3.91 -25.09 10.98
C ASN A 5 -3.77 -24.24 9.71
N LEU A 6 -4.19 -22.97 9.74
CA LEU A 6 -3.98 -22.04 8.64
C LEU A 6 -2.49 -21.82 8.33
N SER A 7 -1.67 -21.55 9.36
CA SER A 7 -0.23 -21.33 9.17
C SER A 7 0.47 -22.56 8.60
N LYS A 8 0.11 -23.76 9.08
CA LYS A 8 0.60 -25.03 8.51
C LYS A 8 0.21 -25.15 7.04
N ASN A 9 -1.03 -24.88 6.67
CA ASN A 9 -1.49 -25.01 5.28
C ASN A 9 -0.77 -24.02 4.36
N VAL A 10 -0.64 -22.76 4.78
CA VAL A 10 0.07 -21.73 4.02
C VAL A 10 1.56 -22.07 3.87
N TYR A 11 2.20 -22.59 4.92
CA TYR A 11 3.60 -23.04 4.83
C TYR A 11 3.77 -24.14 3.78
N HIS A 12 2.94 -25.18 3.82
CA HIS A 12 3.04 -26.29 2.88
C HIS A 12 2.69 -25.88 1.44
N ALA A 13 1.78 -24.91 1.27
CA ALA A 13 1.34 -24.44 -0.05
C ALA A 13 2.33 -23.46 -0.70
N VAL A 14 2.90 -22.53 0.05
CA VAL A 14 3.66 -21.39 -0.50
C VAL A 14 5.11 -21.35 -0.03
N PHE A 15 5.36 -21.55 1.27
CA PHE A 15 6.68 -21.29 1.87
C PHE A 15 7.60 -22.52 1.93
N ARG A 16 7.12 -23.74 1.66
CA ARG A 16 7.91 -24.98 1.78
C ARG A 16 9.00 -25.11 0.72
N ARG A 17 8.76 -24.64 -0.51
CA ARG A 17 9.71 -24.73 -1.64
C ARG A 17 10.15 -23.33 -2.05
N THR A 18 11.46 -23.11 -2.14
CA THR A 18 12.03 -21.81 -2.52
C THR A 18 11.51 -21.32 -3.87
N SER A 19 11.36 -22.20 -4.85
CA SER A 19 10.83 -21.83 -6.17
C SER A 19 9.38 -21.32 -6.10
N THR A 20 8.50 -22.00 -5.37
CA THR A 20 7.11 -21.57 -5.15
C THR A 20 7.04 -20.28 -4.33
N PHE A 21 7.91 -20.14 -3.33
CA PHE A 21 8.02 -18.94 -2.51
C PHE A 21 8.42 -17.71 -3.35
N VAL A 22 9.45 -17.84 -4.19
CA VAL A 22 9.92 -16.75 -5.07
C VAL A 22 8.82 -16.31 -6.02
N ILE A 23 8.11 -17.25 -6.65
CA ILE A 23 6.97 -16.94 -7.53
C ILE A 23 5.89 -16.19 -6.76
N ALA A 24 5.53 -16.66 -5.56
CA ALA A 24 4.51 -16.02 -4.74
C ALA A 24 4.89 -14.58 -4.37
N VAL A 25 6.16 -14.32 -4.03
CA VAL A 25 6.66 -12.97 -3.74
C VAL A 25 6.58 -12.07 -4.97
N VAL A 26 7.07 -12.54 -6.13
CA VAL A 26 7.05 -11.75 -7.38
C VAL A 26 5.62 -11.41 -7.79
N VAL A 27 4.70 -12.38 -7.72
CA VAL A 27 3.29 -12.18 -8.06
C VAL A 27 2.60 -11.23 -7.07
N MET A 28 2.92 -11.31 -5.77
CA MET A 28 2.31 -10.44 -4.77
C MET A 28 2.91 -9.03 -4.75
N ALA A 29 4.18 -8.86 -5.14
CA ALA A 29 4.88 -7.58 -5.07
C ALA A 29 4.16 -6.47 -5.85
N TYR A 30 3.76 -6.74 -7.08
CA TYR A 30 3.11 -5.74 -7.95
C TYR A 30 1.77 -5.20 -7.38
N PRO A 31 0.77 -6.05 -7.06
CA PRO A 31 -0.46 -5.55 -6.45
C PRO A 31 -0.24 -4.99 -5.04
N PHE A 32 0.71 -5.54 -4.27
CA PHE A 32 1.07 -5.02 -2.95
C PHE A 32 1.60 -3.60 -3.04
N GLU A 33 2.52 -3.31 -3.96
CA GLU A 33 3.06 -1.97 -4.18
C GLU A 33 1.94 -0.95 -4.43
N ARG A 34 1.02 -1.26 -5.35
CA ARG A 34 -0.10 -0.35 -5.68
C ARG A 34 -1.02 -0.13 -4.48
N ALA A 35 -1.39 -1.20 -3.79
CA ALA A 35 -2.27 -1.12 -2.62
C ALA A 35 -1.61 -0.36 -1.46
N PHE A 36 -0.33 -0.64 -1.21
CA PHE A 36 0.45 0.00 -0.16
C PHE A 36 0.59 1.49 -0.43
N ASN A 37 1.02 1.89 -1.64
CA ASN A 37 1.17 3.29 -2.00
C ASN A 37 -0.13 4.10 -1.83
N VAL A 38 -1.26 3.59 -2.34
CA VAL A 38 -2.55 4.27 -2.19
C VAL A 38 -3.00 4.30 -0.72
N GLY A 39 -2.78 3.21 0.01
CA GLY A 39 -3.15 3.10 1.42
C GLY A 39 -2.36 4.08 2.29
N THR A 40 -1.04 4.13 2.14
CA THR A 40 -0.17 5.00 2.93
C THR A 40 -0.37 6.46 2.57
N GLU A 41 -0.52 6.80 1.29
CA GLU A 41 -0.82 8.18 0.85
C GLU A 41 -2.12 8.68 1.47
N ARG A 42 -3.19 7.88 1.41
CA ARG A 42 -4.48 8.24 2.04
C ARG A 42 -4.36 8.38 3.54
N TYR A 43 -3.65 7.47 4.20
CA TYR A 43 -3.45 7.50 5.64
C TYR A 43 -2.64 8.73 6.07
N PHE A 44 -1.56 9.04 5.34
CA PHE A 44 -0.72 10.20 5.58
C PHE A 44 -1.49 11.50 5.36
N ARG A 45 -2.27 11.59 4.28
CA ARG A 45 -3.17 12.73 4.03
C ARG A 45 -4.21 12.89 5.11
N PHE A 46 -4.78 11.79 5.59
CA PHE A 46 -5.77 11.81 6.65
C PHE A 46 -5.22 12.38 7.96
N ILE A 47 -3.98 12.04 8.32
CA ILE A 47 -3.33 12.55 9.54
C ILE A 47 -2.93 14.03 9.40
N ASN A 48 -2.53 14.45 8.19
CA ASN A 48 -2.02 15.79 7.92
C ASN A 48 -3.03 16.70 7.20
N LYS A 49 -4.33 16.45 7.35
CA LYS A 49 -5.39 17.29 6.76
C LYS A 49 -5.18 18.76 7.11
N GLY A 50 -5.32 19.63 6.13
CA GLY A 50 -5.17 21.07 6.28
C GLY A 50 -3.72 21.56 6.23
N LYS A 51 -2.74 20.66 6.04
CA LYS A 51 -1.32 21.02 5.92
C LYS A 51 -0.76 20.80 4.52
N PHE A 52 -1.47 20.09 3.65
CA PHE A 52 -1.03 19.94 2.27
C PHE A 52 -1.25 21.23 1.50
N TYR A 53 -0.38 21.50 0.55
CA TYR A 53 -0.54 22.63 -0.36
C TYR A 53 -1.94 22.62 -1.01
N ASP A 54 -2.42 21.45 -1.45
CA ASP A 54 -3.76 21.26 -2.02
C ASP A 54 -4.89 21.74 -1.09
N ASP A 55 -4.72 21.59 0.24
CA ASP A 55 -5.72 21.99 1.24
C ASP A 55 -5.75 23.51 1.48
N ILE A 56 -4.61 24.19 1.28
CA ILE A 56 -4.43 25.63 1.55
C ILE A 56 -4.34 26.47 0.28
N LYS A 57 -4.23 25.86 -0.91
CA LYS A 57 -4.07 26.54 -2.20
C LYS A 57 -5.15 27.58 -2.45
N SER A 58 -6.39 27.28 -2.07
CA SER A 58 -7.54 28.20 -2.21
C SER A 58 -7.39 29.49 -1.41
N GLN A 59 -6.57 29.50 -0.35
CA GLN A 59 -6.32 30.66 0.49
C GLN A 59 -5.31 31.64 -0.14
N PHE A 60 -4.51 31.18 -1.11
CA PHE A 60 -3.54 32.01 -1.82
C PHE A 60 -4.09 32.70 -3.06
N GLY A 61 -5.37 32.49 -3.42
CA GLY A 61 -6.13 33.25 -4.41
C GLY A 61 -5.38 33.61 -5.70
N GLN A 62 -5.69 32.90 -6.80
CA GLN A 62 -5.57 33.49 -8.14
C GLN A 62 -4.15 33.87 -8.62
N ASP A 63 -3.09 33.16 -8.23
CA ASP A 63 -1.74 33.32 -8.82
C ASP A 63 -1.15 31.94 -9.18
N GLY A 64 -1.73 31.28 -10.17
CA GLY A 64 -1.21 30.02 -10.71
C GLY A 64 -2.18 29.30 -11.66
N GLU A 65 -2.88 30.05 -12.51
CA GLU A 65 -3.03 29.57 -13.89
C GLU A 65 -1.63 29.62 -14.52
N GLU A 66 -1.36 28.71 -15.47
CA GLU A 66 -0.08 28.42 -16.17
C GLU A 66 0.77 27.35 -15.43
N GLU A 67 0.84 26.07 -15.83
CA GLU A 67 0.51 25.34 -17.07
C GLU A 67 -0.11 23.96 -16.77
#